data_AF-A0A7W0VTT1-F1
#
_entry.id   AF-A0A7W0VTT1-F1
#
_cell.length_a   1.000
_cell.length_b   1.000
_cell.length_c   1.000
_cell.angle_alpha   90.00
_cell.angle_beta   90.00
_cell.angle_gamma   90.00
#
_symmetry.space_group_name_H-M   'P 1'
#
loop_
_entity.id
_entity.type
_entity.pdbx_description
1 polymer ?
#
loop_
_entity_poly.entity_id
_entity_poly.type
_entity_poly.pdbx_seq_one_letter_code
_entity_poly.pdbx_strand_id
1 'polypeptide(L)'
;MHPDFEELLCEIDCLRAHNFEIERGASQQHPLVVAEGALIVIALERFLRIVLGERATGSDTLHNLLEKAASGNDPLLLRDDRTDLMIKLLTTVRNVTLHGNFEQGAANYKHKFPERTSMPEKTVADFLRTSFGNDTAVIYGYLLGLVGTLDPACAREHMDRLPRS
;
A
#
# COMPACT_ATOMS: atom_id res chain seq x y z
N MET A 1 -7.71 18.38 -4.15
CA MET A 1 -7.16 17.70 -2.97
C MET A 1 -6.06 18.58 -2.35
N HIS A 2 -5.27 18.13 -1.36
CA HIS A 2 -4.06 18.87 -0.96
C HIS A 2 -2.98 18.72 -2.05
N PRO A 3 -2.37 19.80 -2.58
CA PRO A 3 -1.43 19.72 -3.70
C PRO A 3 -0.29 18.71 -3.48
N ASP A 4 0.36 18.75 -2.32
CA ASP A 4 1.43 17.79 -1.96
C ASP A 4 1.02 16.32 -2.07
N PHE A 5 -0.26 16.02 -1.84
CA PHE A 5 -0.76 14.65 -1.89
C PHE A 5 -1.06 14.21 -3.33
N GLU A 6 -1.50 15.11 -4.20
CA GLU A 6 -1.65 14.84 -5.64
C GLU A 6 -0.29 14.53 -6.29
N GLU A 7 0.75 15.29 -5.92
CA GLU A 7 2.12 15.03 -6.38
C GLU A 7 2.64 13.65 -5.92
N LEU A 8 2.32 13.25 -4.68
CA LEU A 8 2.65 11.89 -4.19
C LEU A 8 1.94 10.80 -4.98
N LEU A 9 0.66 10.99 -5.34
CA LEU A 9 -0.08 10.04 -6.17
C LEU A 9 0.51 9.96 -7.58
N CYS A 10 0.86 11.09 -8.19
CA CYS A 10 1.54 11.13 -9.49
C CYS A 10 2.87 10.36 -9.46
N GLU A 11 3.69 10.54 -8.42
CA GLU A 11 4.96 9.81 -8.30
C GLU A 11 4.73 8.29 -8.16
N ILE A 12 3.71 7.88 -7.40
CA ILE A 12 3.34 6.45 -7.29
C ILE A 12 2.92 5.90 -8.66
N ASP A 13 2.11 6.65 -9.43
CA ASP A 13 1.71 6.23 -10.78
C ASP A 13 2.92 6.04 -11.69
N CYS A 14 3.88 6.97 -11.67
CA CYS A 14 5.10 6.90 -12.47
C CYS A 14 5.91 5.64 -12.15
N LEU A 15 6.12 5.34 -10.87
CA LEU A 15 6.84 4.14 -10.45
C LEU A 15 6.09 2.86 -10.80
N ARG A 16 4.77 2.85 -10.62
CA ARG A 16 3.94 1.68 -10.91
C ARG A 16 3.88 1.38 -12.41
N ALA A 17 3.75 2.41 -13.26
CA ALA A 17 3.84 2.28 -14.70
C ALA A 17 5.20 1.71 -15.13
N HIS A 18 6.28 2.23 -14.54
CA HIS A 18 7.63 1.73 -14.79
C HIS A 18 7.82 0.27 -14.35
N ASN A 19 7.32 -0.11 -13.18
CA ASN A 19 7.37 -1.49 -12.67
C ASN A 19 6.63 -2.44 -13.62
N PHE A 20 5.48 -2.03 -14.15
CA PHE A 20 4.71 -2.81 -15.13
C PHE A 20 5.43 -2.98 -16.48
N GLU A 21 6.13 -1.95 -16.95
CA GLU A 21 6.93 -2.03 -18.19
C GLU A 21 8.11 -2.99 -18.04
N ILE A 22 8.75 -3.04 -16.86
CA ILE A 22 9.88 -3.93 -16.57
C ILE A 22 9.45 -5.40 -16.45
N GLU A 23 8.23 -5.68 -15.98
CA GLU A 23 7.68 -7.05 -15.94
C GLU A 23 7.69 -7.74 -17.32
N ARG A 24 7.78 -6.97 -18.41
CA ARG A 24 7.88 -7.50 -19.78
C ARG A 24 9.27 -7.98 -20.20
N GLY A 25 10.31 -7.98 -19.34
CA GLY A 25 11.54 -8.70 -19.72
C GLY A 25 12.89 -8.52 -19.00
N ALA A 26 13.02 -7.88 -17.83
CA ALA A 26 14.36 -7.64 -17.25
C ALA A 26 14.58 -8.18 -15.82
N SER A 27 15.81 -8.58 -15.51
CA SER A 27 16.27 -9.20 -14.24
C SER A 27 16.59 -8.20 -13.11
N GLN A 28 16.30 -6.90 -13.27
CA GLN A 28 16.52 -5.85 -12.25
C GLN A 28 15.23 -5.47 -11.49
N GLN A 29 14.34 -6.44 -11.26
CA GLN A 29 12.97 -6.26 -10.78
C GLN A 29 12.81 -5.82 -9.31
N HIS A 30 13.86 -5.85 -8.50
CA HIS A 30 13.71 -5.85 -7.04
C HIS A 30 13.70 -4.48 -6.33
N PRO A 31 14.46 -3.45 -6.75
CA PRO A 31 14.52 -2.19 -5.97
C PRO A 31 13.25 -1.34 -6.05
N LEU A 32 12.56 -1.35 -7.20
CA LEU A 32 11.51 -0.38 -7.48
C LEU A 32 10.13 -0.78 -6.96
N VAL A 33 9.87 -2.07 -6.77
CA VAL A 33 8.65 -2.54 -6.07
C VAL A 33 8.70 -2.17 -4.58
N VAL A 34 9.90 -2.21 -3.98
CA VAL A 34 10.09 -1.76 -2.59
C VAL A 34 9.90 -0.24 -2.49
N ALA A 35 10.43 0.53 -3.45
CA ALA A 35 10.22 1.98 -3.50
C ALA A 35 8.74 2.33 -3.67
N GLU A 36 8.02 1.61 -4.53
CA GLU A 36 6.58 1.75 -4.71
C GLU A 36 5.83 1.49 -3.39
N GLY A 37 6.13 0.36 -2.72
CA GLY A 37 5.57 0.03 -1.41
C GLY A 37 5.85 1.11 -0.35
N ALA A 38 7.05 1.69 -0.35
CA ALA A 38 7.42 2.78 0.55
C ALA A 38 6.56 4.03 0.32
N LEU A 39 6.42 4.46 -0.94
CA LEU A 39 5.67 5.65 -1.29
C LEU A 39 4.18 5.49 -1.03
N ILE A 40 3.61 4.32 -1.30
CA ILE A 40 2.21 4.03 -0.98
C ILE A 40 1.97 4.12 0.54
N VAL A 41 2.87 3.57 1.36
CA VAL A 41 2.77 3.65 2.82
C VAL A 41 2.87 5.11 3.30
N ILE A 42 3.78 5.90 2.73
CA ILE A 42 3.93 7.33 3.03
C ILE A 42 2.67 8.11 2.62
N ALA A 43 2.17 7.88 1.40
CA ALA A 43 0.98 8.54 0.89
C ALA A 43 -0.24 8.21 1.75
N LEU A 44 -0.43 6.94 2.13
CA LEU A 44 -1.52 6.56 3.03
C LEU A 44 -1.40 7.21 4.39
N GLU A 45 -0.20 7.26 4.99
CA GLU A 45 0.00 7.95 6.26
C GLU A 45 -0.35 9.44 6.14
N ARG A 46 0.12 10.10 5.07
CA ARG A 46 -0.17 11.51 4.81
C ARG A 46 -1.68 11.74 4.62
N PHE A 47 -2.34 10.88 3.85
CA PHE A 47 -3.79 10.93 3.64
C PHE A 47 -4.56 10.83 4.94
N LEU A 48 -4.25 9.83 5.77
CA LEU A 48 -4.92 9.63 7.06
C LEU A 48 -4.73 10.83 7.99
N ARG A 49 -3.53 11.44 8.00
CA ARG A 49 -3.28 12.66 8.78
C ARG A 49 -4.11 13.84 8.29
N ILE A 50 -4.25 14.03 6.97
CA ILE A 50 -5.09 15.08 6.38
C ILE A 50 -6.55 14.88 6.79
N VAL A 51 -7.05 13.66 6.67
CA VAL A 51 -8.44 13.30 6.99
C VAL A 51 -8.75 13.44 8.48
N LEU A 52 -7.87 12.92 9.33
CA LEU A 52 -8.07 12.93 10.77
C LEU A 52 -7.88 14.32 11.39
N GLY A 53 -7.14 15.21 10.72
CA GLY A 53 -6.85 16.56 11.19
C GLY A 53 -6.24 16.53 12.60
N GLU A 54 -6.85 17.27 13.53
CA GLU A 54 -6.38 17.39 14.91
C GLU A 54 -6.39 16.07 15.70
N ARG A 55 -7.13 15.04 15.26
CA ARG A 55 -7.11 13.71 15.88
C ARG A 55 -5.81 12.96 15.62
N ALA A 56 -5.08 13.31 14.55
CA ALA A 56 -3.78 12.75 14.23
C ALA A 56 -2.68 13.55 14.92
N THR A 57 -2.03 12.95 15.91
CA THR A 57 -0.89 13.55 16.61
C THR A 57 0.42 13.20 15.91
N GLY A 58 1.47 13.99 16.15
CA GLY A 58 2.81 13.72 15.58
C GLY A 58 3.44 12.40 16.04
N SER A 59 2.96 11.82 17.15
CA SER A 59 3.43 10.54 17.67
C SER A 59 2.66 9.33 17.14
N ASP A 60 1.54 9.55 16.45
CA ASP A 60 0.74 8.45 15.92
C ASP A 60 1.52 7.72 14.84
N THR A 61 1.63 6.40 14.98
CA THR A 61 2.11 5.53 13.91
C THR A 61 1.01 5.27 12.89
N LEU A 62 1.35 4.77 11.70
CA LEU A 62 0.35 4.35 10.70
C LEU A 62 -0.72 3.43 11.28
N HIS A 63 -0.33 2.48 12.14
CA HIS A 63 -1.28 1.59 12.82
C HIS A 63 -2.27 2.38 13.68
N ASN A 64 -1.78 3.33 14.49
CA ASN A 64 -2.65 4.17 15.32
C ASN A 64 -3.57 5.05 14.49
N LEU A 65 -3.10 5.57 13.36
CA LEU A 65 -3.92 6.38 12.45
C LEU A 65 -5.05 5.54 11.83
N LEU A 66 -4.76 4.31 11.41
CA LEU A 66 -5.77 3.39 10.88
C LEU A 66 -6.80 3.02 11.95
N GLU A 67 -6.37 2.68 13.16
CA GLU A 67 -7.28 2.41 14.28
C GLU A 67 -8.14 3.63 14.63
N LYS A 68 -7.55 4.84 14.65
CA LYS A 68 -8.27 6.09 14.89
C LYS A 68 -9.31 6.37 13.82
N ALA A 69 -8.96 6.17 12.56
CA ALA A 69 -9.91 6.34 11.47
C ALA A 69 -11.01 5.27 11.53
N ALA A 70 -10.72 4.05 11.98
CA ALA A 70 -11.68 2.94 12.04
C ALA A 70 -12.60 3.01 13.27
N SER A 71 -12.12 3.60 14.37
CA SER A 71 -12.87 3.78 15.61
C SER A 71 -13.86 4.95 15.57
N GLY A 72 -13.65 5.92 14.69
CA GLY A 72 -14.61 6.99 14.45
C GLY A 72 -15.85 6.52 13.69
N ASN A 73 -16.90 7.34 13.67
CA ASN A 73 -17.98 7.24 12.68
C ASN A 73 -17.53 7.75 11.29
N ASP A 74 -16.22 7.71 11.00
CA ASP A 74 -15.70 8.16 9.72
C ASP A 74 -16.11 7.15 8.65
N PRO A 75 -16.93 7.56 7.66
CA PRO A 75 -17.40 6.65 6.62
C PRO A 75 -16.28 6.17 5.69
N LEU A 76 -15.08 6.73 5.83
CA LEU A 76 -13.91 6.49 4.98
C LEU A 76 -13.31 5.09 5.20
N LEU A 77 -13.34 4.58 6.43
CA LEU A 77 -12.92 3.20 6.71
C LEU A 77 -14.17 2.35 6.92
N LEU A 78 -14.58 1.66 5.85
CA LEU A 78 -15.63 0.64 5.91
C LEU A 78 -15.21 -0.41 6.95
N ARG A 79 -15.81 -0.38 8.14
CA ARG A 79 -15.63 -1.37 9.22
C ARG A 79 -16.25 -2.71 8.80
N ASP A 80 -15.66 -3.36 7.81
CA ASP A 80 -15.94 -4.74 7.47
C ASP A 80 -14.80 -5.65 7.96
N ASP A 81 -15.03 -6.96 7.89
CA ASP A 81 -14.06 -7.99 8.28
C ASP A 81 -12.72 -7.91 7.52
N ARG A 82 -12.64 -7.09 6.45
CA ARG A 82 -11.42 -6.88 5.67
C ARG A 82 -10.55 -5.77 6.24
N THR A 83 -11.06 -4.93 7.14
CA THR A 83 -10.29 -3.84 7.76
C THR A 83 -9.10 -4.39 8.55
N ASP A 84 -9.32 -5.41 9.39
CA ASP A 84 -8.24 -6.00 10.19
C ASP A 84 -7.18 -6.65 9.30
N LEU A 85 -7.62 -7.33 8.23
CA LEU A 85 -6.71 -7.89 7.23
C LEU A 85 -5.89 -6.78 6.55
N MET A 86 -6.54 -5.69 6.14
CA MET A 86 -5.88 -4.55 5.50
C MET A 86 -4.85 -3.89 6.44
N ILE A 87 -5.20 -3.65 7.70
CA ILE A 87 -4.27 -3.10 8.72
C ILE A 87 -3.06 -4.02 8.88
N LYS A 88 -3.28 -5.34 8.92
CA LYS A 88 -2.21 -6.34 9.04
C LYS A 88 -1.30 -6.36 7.81
N LEU A 89 -1.87 -6.23 6.61
CA LEU A 89 -1.12 -6.15 5.35
C LEU A 89 -0.28 -4.89 5.29
N LEU A 90 -0.90 -3.73 5.55
CA LEU A 90 -0.25 -2.43 5.61
C LEU A 90 0.92 -2.42 6.59
N THR A 91 0.71 -2.96 7.79
CA THR A 91 1.76 -3.04 8.81
C THR A 91 2.88 -3.98 8.36
N THR A 92 2.55 -5.07 7.68
CA THR A 92 3.55 -6.01 7.16
C THR A 92 4.38 -5.37 6.05
N VAL A 93 3.75 -4.75 5.05
CA VAL A 93 4.43 -4.05 3.96
C VAL A 93 5.30 -2.91 4.50
N ARG A 94 4.77 -2.09 5.42
CA ARG A 94 5.54 -1.04 6.10
C ARG A 94 6.77 -1.60 6.81
N ASN A 95 6.62 -2.64 7.61
CA ASN A 95 7.74 -3.20 8.39
C ASN A 95 8.81 -3.80 7.49
N VAL A 96 8.41 -4.53 6.44
CA VAL A 96 9.34 -5.09 5.44
C VAL A 96 10.10 -3.96 4.74
N THR A 97 9.39 -2.91 4.36
CA THR A 97 9.97 -1.77 3.62
C THR A 97 10.90 -0.93 4.48
N LEU A 98 10.50 -0.55 5.70
CA LEU A 98 11.26 0.33 6.58
C LEU A 98 12.47 -0.34 7.21
N HIS A 99 12.40 -1.64 7.50
CA HIS A 99 13.49 -2.36 8.15
C HIS A 99 14.38 -3.11 7.17
N GLY A 100 14.02 -3.18 5.88
CA GLY A 100 14.75 -3.98 4.90
C GLY A 100 14.77 -5.48 5.24
N ASN A 101 13.85 -5.94 6.09
CA ASN A 101 13.80 -7.31 6.63
C ASN A 101 13.09 -8.26 5.65
N PHE A 102 13.53 -8.29 4.39
CA PHE A 102 12.85 -9.04 3.32
C PHE A 102 12.89 -10.56 3.55
N GLU A 103 14.00 -11.09 4.05
CA GLU A 103 14.13 -12.52 4.39
C GLU A 103 13.15 -12.94 5.48
N GLN A 104 13.06 -12.14 6.54
CA GLN A 104 12.12 -12.38 7.64
C GLN A 104 10.67 -12.15 7.20
N GLY A 105 10.44 -11.18 6.30
CA GLY A 105 9.16 -10.95 5.65
C GLY A 105 8.67 -12.19 4.91
N ALA A 106 9.50 -12.71 3.99
CA ALA A 106 9.23 -13.92 3.22
C ALA A 106 8.97 -15.13 4.13
N ALA A 107 9.83 -15.36 5.13
CA ALA A 107 9.69 -16.50 6.05
C ALA A 107 8.38 -16.46 6.85
N ASN A 108 7.95 -15.29 7.30
CA ASN A 108 6.76 -15.14 8.14
C ASN A 108 5.46 -14.95 7.35
N TYR A 109 5.55 -14.65 6.05
CA TYR A 109 4.38 -14.27 5.27
C TYR A 109 3.32 -15.38 5.25
N LYS A 110 3.75 -16.63 5.00
CA LYS A 110 2.87 -17.81 4.99
C LYS A 110 2.17 -18.05 6.34
N HIS A 111 2.85 -17.76 7.44
CA HIS A 111 2.26 -17.89 8.78
C HIS A 111 1.25 -16.79 9.08
N LYS A 112 1.48 -15.58 8.55
CA LYS A 112 0.59 -14.44 8.75
C LYS A 112 -0.64 -14.47 7.83
N PHE A 113 -0.51 -15.01 6.61
CA PHE A 113 -1.54 -15.01 5.57
C PHE A 113 -1.62 -16.37 4.86
N PRO A 114 -1.98 -17.45 5.59
CA PRO A 114 -2.05 -18.79 5.02
C PRO A 114 -3.05 -18.89 3.85
N GLU A 115 -4.12 -18.09 3.88
CA GLU A 115 -5.15 -18.01 2.84
C GLU A 115 -4.67 -17.31 1.55
N ARG A 116 -3.56 -16.56 1.60
CA ARG A 116 -3.02 -15.81 0.45
C ARG A 116 -1.78 -16.46 -0.17
N THR A 117 -1.31 -17.57 0.39
CA THR A 117 -0.12 -18.30 -0.11
C THR A 117 -0.54 -19.55 -0.86
N SER A 118 -0.69 -19.45 -2.18
CA SER A 118 -0.98 -20.61 -3.05
C SER A 118 0.27 -21.39 -3.48
N MET A 119 1.46 -20.78 -3.38
CA MET A 119 2.74 -21.42 -3.70
C MET A 119 3.82 -21.11 -2.66
N PRO A 120 4.76 -22.03 -2.41
CA PRO A 120 5.91 -21.76 -1.55
C PRO A 120 6.89 -20.82 -2.25
N GLU A 121 7.10 -19.65 -1.66
CA GLU A 121 8.15 -18.70 -2.08
C GLU A 121 9.50 -19.27 -1.67
N LYS A 122 10.39 -19.48 -2.64
CA LYS A 122 11.70 -20.11 -2.39
C LYS A 122 12.80 -19.10 -2.15
N THR A 123 12.61 -17.87 -2.60
CA THR A 123 13.60 -16.79 -2.52
C THR A 123 12.93 -15.47 -2.13
N VAL A 124 13.73 -14.52 -1.63
CA VAL A 124 13.28 -13.13 -1.40
C VAL A 124 12.77 -12.50 -2.70
N ALA A 125 13.42 -12.82 -3.83
CA ALA A 125 13.01 -12.37 -5.15
C ALA A 125 11.59 -12.85 -5.51
N ASP A 126 11.26 -14.11 -5.21
CA ASP A 126 9.91 -14.64 -5.40
C ASP A 126 8.91 -13.87 -4.54
N PHE A 127 9.19 -13.73 -3.24
CA PHE A 127 8.34 -12.98 -2.30
C PHE A 127 8.06 -11.55 -2.75
N LEU A 128 9.10 -10.83 -3.20
CA LEU A 128 8.97 -9.46 -3.70
C LEU A 128 8.07 -9.39 -4.93
N ARG A 129 8.17 -10.36 -5.84
CA ARG A 129 7.37 -10.42 -7.07
C ARG A 129 5.94 -10.88 -6.84
N THR A 130 5.73 -11.80 -5.91
CA THR A 130 4.41 -12.39 -5.65
C THR A 130 3.72 -11.67 -4.52
N SER A 131 3.95 -12.11 -3.28
CA SER A 131 3.14 -11.66 -2.15
C SER A 131 3.27 -10.16 -1.89
N PHE A 132 4.50 -9.66 -1.84
CA PHE A 132 4.74 -8.25 -1.56
C PHE A 132 4.26 -7.33 -2.70
N GLY A 133 4.54 -7.69 -3.96
CA GLY A 133 4.04 -6.94 -5.12
C GLY A 133 2.50 -6.92 -5.17
N ASN A 134 1.85 -8.06 -4.97
CA ASN A 134 0.40 -8.16 -4.91
C ASN A 134 -0.19 -7.34 -3.75
N ASP A 135 0.43 -7.38 -2.58
CA ASP A 135 -0.01 -6.58 -1.43
C ASP A 135 0.16 -5.09 -1.68
N THR A 136 1.27 -4.68 -2.27
CA THR A 136 1.52 -3.30 -2.68
C THR A 136 0.42 -2.82 -3.64
N ALA A 137 0.04 -3.64 -4.62
CA ALA A 137 -1.07 -3.37 -5.52
C ALA A 137 -2.43 -3.26 -4.81
N VAL A 138 -2.74 -4.19 -3.90
CA VAL A 138 -3.97 -4.19 -3.12
C VAL A 138 -4.05 -2.93 -2.25
N ILE A 139 -2.95 -2.56 -1.59
CA ILE A 139 -2.89 -1.37 -0.75
C ILE A 139 -3.03 -0.10 -1.58
N TYR A 140 -2.42 -0.02 -2.76
CA TYR A 140 -2.60 1.12 -3.64
C TYR A 140 -4.06 1.26 -4.10
N GLY A 141 -4.71 0.16 -4.48
CA GLY A 141 -6.14 0.15 -4.79
C GLY A 141 -7.00 0.61 -3.61
N TYR A 142 -6.61 0.23 -2.39
CA TYR A 142 -7.25 0.71 -1.17
C TYR A 142 -7.05 2.22 -0.97
N LEU A 143 -5.84 2.73 -1.14
CA LEU A 143 -5.54 4.17 -1.11
C LEU A 143 -6.41 4.92 -2.12
N LEU A 144 -6.48 4.48 -3.38
CA LEU A 144 -7.33 5.10 -4.40
C LEU A 144 -8.81 5.03 -4.04
N GLY A 145 -9.26 3.94 -3.42
CA GLY A 145 -10.62 3.82 -2.87
C GLY A 145 -10.90 4.94 -1.85
N LEU A 146 -9.98 5.13 -0.89
CA LEU A 146 -10.08 6.20 0.10
C LEU A 146 -10.04 7.59 -0.55
N VAL A 147 -9.14 7.81 -1.51
CA VAL A 147 -9.08 9.06 -2.28
C VAL A 147 -10.42 9.32 -2.99
N GLY A 148 -10.99 8.29 -3.61
CA GLY A 148 -12.24 8.36 -4.37
C GLY A 148 -13.46 8.68 -3.51
N THR A 149 -13.43 8.39 -2.21
CA THR A 149 -14.50 8.82 -1.29
C THR A 149 -14.49 10.33 -1.01
N LEU A 150 -13.34 11.00 -1.14
CA LEU A 150 -13.21 12.45 -0.98
C LEU A 150 -13.27 13.19 -2.33
N ASP A 151 -12.62 12.64 -3.34
CA ASP A 151 -12.53 13.20 -4.68
C ASP A 151 -12.62 12.08 -5.74
N PRO A 152 -13.84 11.75 -6.19
CA PRO A 152 -14.06 10.73 -7.19
C PRO A 152 -13.42 11.04 -8.55
N ALA A 153 -13.17 12.33 -8.86
CA ALA A 153 -12.57 12.71 -10.14
C ALA A 153 -11.07 12.38 -10.13
N CYS A 154 -10.37 12.78 -9.07
CA CYS A 154 -8.96 12.45 -8.86
C CYS A 154 -8.73 10.93 -8.88
N ALA A 155 -9.50 10.15 -8.12
CA ALA A 155 -9.32 8.70 -8.09
C ALA A 155 -9.53 8.04 -9.47
N ARG A 156 -10.51 8.50 -10.26
CA ARG A 156 -10.72 8.00 -11.63
C ARG A 156 -9.56 8.33 -12.54
N GLU A 157 -9.03 9.55 -12.46
CA GLU A 157 -7.88 9.95 -13.27
C GLU A 157 -6.67 9.02 -13.01
N HIS A 158 -6.35 8.75 -11.74
CA HIS A 158 -5.27 7.84 -11.38
C HIS A 158 -5.55 6.40 -11.83
N MET A 159 -6.79 5.92 -11.68
CA MET A 159 -7.18 4.59 -12.19
C MET A 159 -7.02 4.46 -13.71
N ASP A 160 -7.35 5.51 -14.47
CA ASP A 160 -7.26 5.51 -15.94
C ASP A 160 -5.82 5.53 -16.45
N ARG A 161 -4.86 6.00 -15.63
CA ARG A 161 -3.42 5.98 -15.93
C ARG A 161 -2.79 4.61 -15.73
N LEU A 162 -3.44 3.72 -14.97
CA LEU A 162 -2.86 2.41 -14.70
C LEU A 162 -2.93 1.52 -15.95
N PRO A 163 -1.85 0.79 -16.25
CA PRO A 163 -1.89 -0.23 -17.30
C PRO A 163 -2.97 -1.26 -16.95
N ARG A 164 -3.88 -1.50 -17.89
CA ARG A 164 -4.92 -2.53 -17.74
C ARG A 164 -4.24 -3.91 -17.80
N SER A 165 -4.31 -4.64 -16.69
CA SER A 165 -3.86 -6.03 -16.56
C SER A 165 -4.70 -6.99 -17.40
#